data_AF-A0A1I4X2D7-F1
#
_entry.id   AF-A0A1I4X2D7-F1
#
_cell.length_a   1.000
_cell.length_b   1.000
_cell.length_c   1.000
_cell.angle_alpha   90.00
_cell.angle_beta   90.00
_cell.angle_gamma   90.00
#
_symmetry.space_group_name_H-M   'P 1'
#
loop_
_entity.id
_entity.type
_entity.pdbx_description
1 polymer ?
#
loop_
_entity_poly.entity_id
_entity_poly.type
_entity_poly.pdbx_seq_one_letter_code
_entity_poly.pdbx_strand_id
1 'polypeptide(L)'
;MREAIDAHIELLVENGEAVPEATSVENWLADPDYAGVLWALFDVDVTRLMGKVEKINVTLPSLLIRRIDQFVAAHPEYGSRSGFLSRVAADKVIGREKR
;
A
#
# COMPACT_ATOMS: atom_id res chain seq x y z
N MET A 1 -0.10 -9.83 16.51
CA MET A 1 0.75 -9.97 15.30
C MET A 1 0.42 -8.90 14.28
N ARG A 2 -0.81 -8.85 13.73
CA ARG A 2 -1.26 -7.75 12.86
C ARG A 2 -0.98 -6.35 13.44
N GLU A 3 -1.42 -6.09 14.66
CA GLU A 3 -1.17 -4.80 15.34
C GLU A 3 0.33 -4.44 15.45
N ALA A 4 1.21 -5.43 15.62
CA ALA A 4 2.65 -5.20 15.70
C ALA A 4 3.26 -4.87 14.33
N ILE A 5 2.73 -5.48 13.26
CA ILE A 5 3.11 -5.17 11.87
C ILE A 5 2.67 -3.74 11.53
N ASP A 6 1.41 -3.40 11.82
CA ASP A 6 0.86 -2.08 11.57
C ASP A 6 1.65 -1.00 12.32
N ALA A 7 1.89 -1.19 13.63
CA ALA A 7 2.67 -0.26 14.45
C ALA A 7 4.13 -0.11 13.98
N HIS A 8 4.76 -1.18 13.51
CA HIS A 8 6.13 -1.10 12.99
C HIS A 8 6.18 -0.28 11.69
N ILE A 9 5.22 -0.50 10.78
CA ILE A 9 5.14 0.24 9.53
C ILE A 9 4.81 1.72 9.79
N GLU A 10 3.94 2.03 10.75
CA GLU A 10 3.68 3.42 11.17
C GLU A 10 4.97 4.11 11.60
N LEU A 11 5.78 3.45 12.43
CA LEU A 11 7.05 4.02 12.90
C LEU A 11 8.05 4.24 11.76
N LEU A 12 8.13 3.31 10.79
CA LEU A 12 8.97 3.49 9.60
C LEU A 12 8.53 4.73 8.79
N VAL A 13 7.22 4.88 8.58
CA VAL A 13 6.67 6.05 7.88
C VAL A 13 6.96 7.35 8.64
N GLU A 14 6.73 7.37 9.96
CA GLU A 14 6.95 8.56 10.80
C GLU A 14 8.42 9.02 10.77
N ASN A 15 9.35 8.05 10.71
CA ASN A 15 10.77 8.32 10.59
C ASN A 15 11.23 8.66 9.16
N GLY A 16 10.36 8.58 8.16
CA GLY A 16 10.70 8.75 6.75
C GLY A 16 11.57 7.62 6.19
N GLU A 17 11.54 6.45 6.83
CA GLU A 17 12.23 5.24 6.40
C GLU A 17 11.41 4.50 5.33
N ALA A 18 12.08 3.68 4.52
CA ALA A 18 11.43 2.91 3.48
C ALA A 18 10.58 1.77 4.08
N VAL A 19 9.32 1.67 3.66
CA VAL A 19 8.50 0.51 4.00
C VAL A 19 8.99 -0.70 3.18
N PRO A 20 9.26 -1.86 3.80
CA PRO A 20 9.74 -3.03 3.09
C PRO A 20 8.72 -3.52 2.06
N GLU A 21 9.20 -3.93 0.89
CA GLU A 21 8.36 -4.54 -0.14
C GLU A 21 7.93 -5.96 0.25
N ALA A 22 6.68 -6.30 -0.08
CA ALA A 22 6.19 -7.65 0.10
C ALA A 22 6.96 -8.62 -0.81
N THR A 23 7.44 -9.72 -0.23
CA THR A 23 8.14 -10.78 -0.96
C THR A 23 7.35 -12.07 -0.94
N SER A 24 7.61 -12.92 -1.93
CA SER A 24 6.99 -14.24 -2.06
C SER A 24 7.45 -15.17 -0.94
N VAL A 25 6.51 -15.93 -0.35
CA VAL A 25 6.84 -16.97 0.65
C VAL A 25 7.77 -18.04 0.07
N GLU A 26 7.66 -18.30 -1.23
CA GLU A 26 8.46 -19.27 -1.97
C GLU A 26 9.97 -19.03 -1.84
N ASN A 27 10.38 -17.79 -1.59
CA ASN A 27 11.79 -17.44 -1.38
C ASN A 27 12.39 -18.09 -0.12
N TRP A 28 11.54 -18.47 0.84
CA TRP A 28 11.95 -18.90 2.18
C TRP A 28 11.58 -20.35 2.49
N LEU A 29 10.78 -21.01 1.63
CA LEU A 29 10.29 -22.38 1.88
C LEU A 29 11.40 -23.44 1.95
N ALA A 30 12.51 -23.24 1.22
CA ALA A 30 13.62 -24.19 1.14
C ALA A 30 14.73 -23.91 2.16
N ASP A 31 14.60 -22.86 2.96
CA ASP A 31 15.63 -22.44 3.90
C ASP A 31 15.54 -23.29 5.20
N PRO A 32 16.62 -23.99 5.58
CA PRO A 32 16.66 -24.84 6.78
C PRO A 32 16.34 -24.09 8.08
N ASP A 33 16.62 -22.79 8.16
CA ASP A 33 16.39 -21.98 9.36
C ASP A 33 14.89 -21.81 9.65
N TYR A 34 14.05 -22.00 8.63
CA TYR A 34 12.58 -21.96 8.73
C TYR A 34 11.95 -23.35 8.63
N ALA A 35 12.72 -24.43 8.85
CA ALA A 35 12.18 -25.79 8.83
C ALA A 35 11.12 -26.00 9.93
N GLY A 36 9.93 -26.46 9.53
CA GLY A 36 8.84 -26.78 10.46
C GLY A 36 8.00 -25.58 10.94
N VAL A 37 8.21 -24.38 10.38
CA VAL A 37 7.38 -23.21 10.70
C VAL A 37 6.06 -23.20 9.91
N LEU A 38 5.03 -22.54 10.46
CA LEU A 38 3.78 -22.25 9.76
C LEU A 38 3.84 -20.85 9.15
N TRP A 39 3.66 -20.76 7.84
CA TRP A 39 3.60 -19.49 7.12
C TRP A 39 2.19 -18.89 7.16
N ALA A 40 2.11 -17.57 7.34
CA ALA A 40 0.87 -16.80 7.26
C ALA A 40 1.09 -15.53 6.45
N LEU A 41 0.13 -15.19 5.60
CA LEU A 41 0.13 -13.95 4.82
C LEU A 41 -0.81 -12.94 5.47
N PHE A 42 -0.34 -11.70 5.60
CA PHE A 42 -1.13 -10.59 6.09
C PHE A 42 -1.24 -9.54 5.01
N ASP A 43 -2.47 -9.22 4.61
CA ASP A 43 -2.75 -8.06 3.78
C ASP A 43 -2.66 -6.79 4.65
N VAL A 44 -1.85 -5.83 4.24
CA VAL A 44 -1.61 -4.56 4.96
C VAL A 44 -1.82 -3.41 4.00
N ASP A 45 -2.80 -2.56 4.33
CA ASP A 45 -3.07 -1.34 3.56
C ASP A 45 -2.11 -0.23 3.99
N VAL A 46 -0.91 -0.24 3.40
CA VAL A 46 0.18 0.71 3.68
C VAL A 46 -0.27 2.17 3.52
N THR A 47 -1.28 2.44 2.67
CA THR A 47 -1.77 3.80 2.43
C THR A 47 -2.40 4.44 3.68
N ARG A 48 -2.96 3.62 4.57
CA ARG A 48 -3.52 4.10 5.85
C ARG A 48 -2.43 4.51 6.84
N LEU A 49 -1.24 3.96 6.68
CA LEU A 49 -0.12 4.12 7.58
C LEU A 49 0.80 5.27 7.15
N MET A 50 0.51 5.94 6.02
CA MET A 50 1.27 7.08 5.46
C MET A 50 1.12 8.41 6.25
N GLY A 51 0.69 8.33 7.52
CA GLY A 51 0.54 9.49 8.40
C GLY A 51 -0.72 10.32 8.16
N LYS A 52 -0.67 11.58 8.60
CA LYS A 52 -1.83 12.48 8.62
C LYS A 52 -2.31 12.81 7.21
N VAL A 53 -3.60 12.63 6.96
CA VAL A 53 -4.22 12.99 5.69
C VAL A 53 -4.17 14.51 5.49
N GLU A 54 -3.49 14.95 4.43
CA GLU A 54 -3.51 16.34 3.98
C GLU A 54 -4.48 16.54 2.81
N LYS A 55 -5.34 17.55 2.92
CA LYS A 55 -6.27 17.91 1.85
C LYS A 55 -5.57 18.83 0.85
N ILE A 56 -5.37 18.34 -0.37
CA ILE A 56 -4.81 19.12 -1.48
C ILE A 56 -5.90 19.51 -2.50
N ASN A 57 -5.77 20.67 -3.12
CA ASN A 57 -6.58 21.08 -4.27
C ASN A 57 -5.76 20.86 -5.54
N VAL A 58 -6.28 20.08 -6.48
CA VAL A 58 -5.61 19.75 -7.75
C VAL A 58 -6.48 20.12 -8.94
N THR A 59 -5.85 20.45 -10.06
CA THR A 59 -6.54 20.65 -11.35
C THR A 59 -6.28 19.45 -12.24
N LEU A 60 -7.35 18.82 -12.73
CA LEU A 60 -7.28 17.66 -13.62
C LEU A 60 -8.19 17.89 -14.83
N PRO A 61 -7.88 17.32 -16.02
CA PRO A 61 -8.77 17.37 -17.17
C PRO A 61 -10.15 16.80 -16.85
N SER A 62 -11.22 17.48 -17.30
CA SER A 62 -12.61 17.10 -17.00
C SER A 62 -12.95 15.66 -17.43
N LEU A 63 -12.45 15.23 -18.59
CA LEU A 63 -12.62 13.87 -19.08
C LEU A 63 -11.97 12.83 -18.15
N LEU A 64 -10.81 13.14 -17.57
CA LEU A 64 -10.12 12.26 -16.64
C LEU A 64 -10.92 12.09 -15.35
N ILE A 65 -11.44 13.19 -14.79
CA ILE A 65 -12.29 13.14 -13.58
C ILE A 65 -13.49 12.21 -13.82
N ARG A 66 -14.18 12.37 -14.97
CA ARG A 66 -15.33 11.52 -15.31
C ARG A 66 -14.95 10.05 -15.45
N ARG A 67 -13.77 9.74 -16.01
CA ARG A 67 -13.28 8.36 -16.13
C ARG A 67 -12.95 7.75 -14.76
N ILE A 68 -12.34 8.54 -13.87
CA ILE A 68 -12.07 8.11 -12.49
C ILE A 68 -13.39 7.81 -11.77
N ASP A 69 -14.40 8.66 -11.91
CA ASP A 69 -15.72 8.42 -11.30
C ASP A 69 -16.36 7.12 -11.74
N GLN A 70 -16.37 6.87 -13.05
CA GLN A 70 -16.91 5.64 -13.61
C GLN A 70 -16.14 4.41 -13.12
N PHE A 71 -14.80 4.52 -13.03
CA PHE A 71 -13.96 3.45 -12.55
C PHE A 71 -14.23 3.14 -11.08
N VAL A 72 -14.23 4.15 -10.20
CA VAL A 72 -14.48 3.99 -8.76
C VAL A 72 -15.89 3.46 -8.50
N ALA A 73 -16.90 3.90 -9.27
CA ALA A 73 -18.25 3.37 -9.14
C ALA A 73 -18.36 1.87 -9.46
N ALA A 74 -17.50 1.36 -10.35
CA ALA A 74 -17.42 -0.06 -10.69
C ALA A 74 -16.50 -0.88 -9.76
N HIS A 75 -15.67 -0.22 -8.95
CA HIS A 75 -14.65 -0.82 -8.10
C HIS A 75 -14.79 -0.33 -6.63
N PRO A 76 -15.74 -0.90 -5.86
CA PRO A 76 -16.05 -0.47 -4.50
C PRO A 76 -14.85 -0.51 -3.54
N GLU A 77 -13.84 -1.34 -3.81
CA GLU A 77 -12.63 -1.50 -2.99
C GLU A 77 -11.82 -0.21 -2.80
N TYR A 78 -11.98 0.77 -3.71
CA TYR A 78 -11.32 2.08 -3.60
C TYR A 78 -12.11 3.09 -2.77
N GLY A 79 -13.43 2.90 -2.64
CA GLY A 79 -14.35 3.74 -1.86
C GLY A 79 -14.58 5.18 -2.36
N SER A 80 -13.55 5.87 -2.85
CA SER A 80 -13.63 7.26 -3.31
C SER A 80 -12.55 7.60 -4.35
N ARG A 81 -12.69 8.76 -5.01
CA ARG A 81 -11.63 9.32 -5.89
C ARG A 81 -10.30 9.44 -5.16
N SER A 82 -10.32 9.99 -3.94
CA SER A 82 -9.10 10.18 -3.15
C SER A 82 -8.47 8.84 -2.79
N GLY A 83 -9.27 7.84 -2.37
CA GLY A 83 -8.77 6.50 -2.09
C GLY A 83 -8.13 5.84 -3.31
N PHE A 84 -8.76 5.97 -4.48
CA PHE A 84 -8.20 5.49 -5.74
C PHE A 84 -6.86 6.17 -6.08
N LEU A 85 -6.82 7.50 -6.06
CA LEU A 85 -5.61 8.27 -6.38
C LEU A 85 -4.48 7.96 -5.41
N SER A 86 -4.77 7.84 -4.11
CA SER A 86 -3.78 7.48 -3.08
C SER A 86 -3.18 6.10 -3.32
N ARG A 87 -3.98 5.07 -3.61
CA ARG A 87 -3.45 3.72 -3.86
C ARG A 87 -2.60 3.66 -5.12
N VAL A 88 -3.06 4.26 -6.22
CA VAL A 88 -2.30 4.27 -7.48
C VAL A 88 -0.99 5.06 -7.32
N ALA A 89 -1.02 6.19 -6.60
CA ALA A 89 0.18 6.97 -6.32
C ALA A 89 1.15 6.19 -5.43
N ALA A 90 0.66 5.53 -4.37
CA ALA A 90 1.48 4.72 -3.46
C ALA A 90 2.16 3.57 -4.22
N ASP A 91 1.41 2.80 -5.01
CA ASP A 91 1.97 1.73 -5.85
C ASP A 91 3.10 2.26 -6.76
N LYS A 92 2.90 3.45 -7.34
CA LYS A 92 3.86 4.02 -8.29
C LYS A 92 5.11 4.61 -7.65
N VAL A 93 4.97 5.24 -6.47
CA VAL A 93 6.02 6.00 -5.80
C VAL A 93 6.79 5.13 -4.81
N ILE A 94 6.12 4.15 -4.19
CA ILE A 94 6.71 3.27 -3.18
C ILE A 94 7.18 1.95 -3.80
N GLY A 95 6.40 1.36 -4.73
CA GLY A 95 6.72 0.07 -5.36
C GLY A 95 7.72 0.13 -6.53
N ARG A 96 8.50 1.21 -6.67
CA ARG A 96 9.46 1.38 -7.78
C ARG A 96 10.78 2.02 -7.34
N GLU A 97 11.53 1.33 -6.51
CA GLU A 97 12.99 1.46 -6.50
C GLU A 97 13.64 0.19 -7.08
N LYS A 98 13.44 -0.03 -8.38
CA LYS A 98 14.35 -0.90 -9.16
C LYS A 98 15.47 -0.05 -9.76
N ARG A 99 16.64 -0.03 -9.10
CA ARG A 99 17.93 0.19 -9.74
C ARG A 99 18.96 -0.80 -9.21
#